data_AF-A0A2R4FG52-F1
#
_entry.id   AF-A0A2R4FG52-F1
#
_cell.length_a   1.000
_cell.length_b   1.000
_cell.length_c   1.000
_cell.angle_alpha   90.00
_cell.angle_beta   90.00
_cell.angle_gamma   90.00
#
_symmetry.space_group_name_H-M   'P 1'
#
loop_
_entity.id
_entity.type
_entity.pdbx_description
1 polymer ?
#
loop_
_entity_poly.entity_id
_entity_poly.type
_entity_poly.pdbx_seq_one_letter_code
_entity_poly.pdbx_strand_id
1 'polypeptide(L)'
;MTTAAVVATAVAVPGAARPAQATDPATIVAVAQFALQAYSYFNSSEDGGMTIEEATSRIIVEIGNTRNTIIAHLDGLATAEARACAEHHLLEFADIEEFSLSLKQRWAQDVTSCVTLINSLWGSVATLTAKNQLGIALGTVGPIALVARAQARFSTTELKNLLIGAFERVQQRFTPYCQATPNVSEEYWQMNPNPSWVDAWYSCKPAPEPPHWSETVGSYTVYDVGLWSWGTPVDYPNWQAVIDGSKRLSAASVADAALSQLRA
;
A
#
# COMPACT_ATOMS: atom_id res chain seq x y z
N MET A 1 -23.49 9.74 -63.29
CA MET A 1 -24.04 9.69 -61.90
C MET A 1 -23.19 8.71 -61.13
N THR A 2 -22.28 9.21 -60.29
CA THR A 2 -21.31 8.43 -59.52
C THR A 2 -21.84 8.25 -58.10
N THR A 3 -22.08 7.00 -57.72
CA THR A 3 -22.57 6.57 -56.40
C THR A 3 -21.40 6.51 -55.42
N ALA A 4 -21.44 7.32 -54.36
CA ALA A 4 -20.47 7.28 -53.27
C ALA A 4 -20.87 6.21 -52.24
N ALA A 5 -20.01 5.21 -52.05
CA ALA A 5 -20.14 4.22 -50.99
C ALA A 5 -19.55 4.79 -49.69
N VAL A 6 -20.38 4.94 -48.66
CA VAL A 6 -19.95 5.34 -47.31
C VAL A 6 -19.48 4.09 -46.57
N VAL A 7 -18.18 3.99 -46.30
CA VAL A 7 -17.61 2.95 -45.44
C VAL A 7 -17.81 3.38 -43.99
N ALA A 8 -18.63 2.63 -43.25
CA ALA A 8 -18.80 2.82 -41.82
C ALA A 8 -17.61 2.20 -41.07
N THR A 9 -16.73 3.04 -40.54
CA THR A 9 -15.71 2.65 -39.57
C THR A 9 -16.40 2.36 -38.23
N ALA A 10 -16.55 1.07 -37.89
CA ALA A 10 -16.92 0.65 -36.55
C ALA A 10 -15.77 1.00 -35.59
N VAL A 11 -15.92 2.07 -34.81
CA VAL A 11 -15.03 2.38 -33.70
C VAL A 11 -15.29 1.35 -32.61
N ALA A 12 -14.40 0.37 -32.48
CA ALA A 12 -14.38 -0.51 -31.32
C ALA A 12 -14.06 0.35 -30.10
N VAL A 13 -15.06 0.66 -29.29
CA VAL A 13 -14.87 1.28 -27.98
C VAL A 13 -14.15 0.26 -27.11
N PRO A 14 -12.91 0.52 -26.63
CA PRO A 14 -12.23 -0.39 -25.73
C PRO A 14 -13.12 -0.59 -24.50
N GLY A 15 -13.30 -1.86 -24.11
CA GLY A 15 -14.21 -2.28 -23.05
C GLY A 15 -14.04 -1.40 -21.81
N ALA A 16 -15.16 -0.90 -21.30
CA ALA A 16 -15.18 -0.09 -20.08
C ALA A 16 -14.40 -0.84 -18.99
N ALA A 17 -13.27 -0.27 -18.57
CA ALA A 17 -12.56 -0.75 -17.40
C ALA A 17 -13.56 -0.83 -16.25
N ARG A 18 -13.69 -2.01 -15.64
CA ARG A 18 -14.51 -2.16 -14.44
C ARG A 18 -14.07 -1.10 -13.43
N PRO A 19 -14.99 -0.41 -12.75
CA PRO A 19 -14.62 0.56 -11.73
C PRO A 19 -13.66 -0.12 -10.75
N ALA A 20 -12.50 0.50 -10.50
CA ALA A 20 -11.57 0.03 -9.49
C ALA A 20 -12.37 -0.14 -8.19
N GLN A 21 -12.53 -1.38 -7.73
CA GLN A 21 -13.27 -1.64 -6.50
C GLN A 21 -12.49 -1.00 -5.36
N ALA A 22 -13.19 -0.33 -4.46
CA ALA A 22 -12.60 0.16 -3.22
C ALA A 22 -11.96 -1.04 -2.51
N THR A 23 -10.65 -0.97 -2.29
CA THR A 23 -9.95 -2.04 -1.56
C THR A 23 -10.50 -2.14 -0.15
N ASP A 24 -10.91 -3.34 0.24
CA ASP A 24 -11.37 -3.63 1.60
C ASP A 24 -10.23 -3.39 2.63
N PRO A 25 -10.48 -2.64 3.72
CA PRO A 25 -9.51 -2.41 4.79
C PRO A 25 -8.82 -3.67 5.32
N ALA A 26 -9.55 -4.79 5.47
CA ALA A 26 -8.96 -6.03 5.98
C ALA A 26 -7.90 -6.59 5.02
N THR A 27 -8.09 -6.39 3.72
CA THR A 27 -7.11 -6.75 2.68
C THR A 27 -5.79 -5.97 2.86
N ILE A 28 -5.87 -4.65 3.11
CA ILE A 28 -4.67 -3.81 3.31
C ILE A 28 -3.93 -4.23 4.58
N VAL A 29 -4.66 -4.50 5.66
CA VAL A 29 -4.08 -5.00 6.92
C VAL A 29 -3.37 -6.34 6.70
N ALA A 30 -4.00 -7.27 5.97
CA ALA A 30 -3.38 -8.57 5.66
C ALA A 30 -2.10 -8.41 4.83
N VAL A 31 -2.07 -7.52 3.82
CA VAL A 31 -0.85 -7.28 3.06
C VAL A 31 0.23 -6.60 3.90
N ALA A 32 -0.14 -5.68 4.80
CA ALA A 32 0.82 -5.07 5.72
C ALA A 32 1.41 -6.10 6.70
N GLN A 33 0.60 -7.03 7.20
CA GLN A 33 1.06 -8.15 8.03
C GLN A 33 1.97 -9.10 7.26
N PHE A 34 1.62 -9.43 6.01
CA PHE A 34 2.47 -10.20 5.12
C PHE A 34 3.83 -9.50 4.94
N ALA A 35 3.84 -8.21 4.57
CA ALA A 35 5.07 -7.45 4.36
C ALA A 35 5.94 -7.45 5.62
N LEU A 36 5.34 -7.17 6.79
CA LEU A 36 6.03 -7.21 8.08
C LEU A 36 6.73 -8.55 8.31
N GLN A 37 5.99 -9.66 8.18
CA GLN A 37 6.51 -11.00 8.43
C GLN A 37 7.57 -11.39 7.39
N ALA A 38 7.31 -11.14 6.11
CA ALA A 38 8.21 -11.54 5.04
C ALA A 38 9.55 -10.80 5.10
N TYR A 39 9.54 -9.48 5.38
CA TYR A 39 10.78 -8.76 5.63
C TYR A 39 11.48 -9.20 6.92
N SER A 40 10.72 -9.52 7.98
CA SER A 40 11.28 -10.03 9.23
C SER A 40 12.01 -11.36 9.04
N TYR A 41 11.42 -12.30 8.30
CA TYR A 41 12.06 -13.58 7.97
C TYR A 41 13.32 -13.38 7.14
N PHE A 42 13.24 -12.53 6.11
CA PHE A 42 14.39 -12.21 5.29
C PHE A 42 15.53 -11.58 6.12
N ASN A 43 15.24 -10.61 6.99
CA ASN A 43 16.24 -10.00 7.86
C ASN A 43 16.84 -10.99 8.86
N SER A 44 16.00 -11.81 9.48
CA SER A 44 16.48 -12.87 10.38
C SER A 44 17.45 -13.81 9.66
N SER A 45 17.29 -14.01 8.35
CA SER A 45 18.26 -14.79 7.56
C SER A 45 19.59 -14.07 7.33
N GLU A 46 19.57 -12.76 7.14
CA GLU A 46 20.78 -11.94 6.97
C GLU A 46 21.57 -11.82 8.27
N ASP A 47 20.88 -11.78 9.42
CA ASP A 47 21.46 -11.69 10.76
C ASP A 47 21.92 -13.05 11.32
N GLY A 48 21.73 -14.14 10.57
CA GLY A 48 22.10 -15.50 10.97
C GLY A 48 21.16 -16.14 12.00
N GLY A 49 19.98 -15.55 12.24
CA GLY A 49 18.93 -16.12 13.10
C GLY A 49 18.16 -17.28 12.44
N MET A 50 18.15 -17.35 11.11
CA MET A 50 17.66 -18.49 10.32
C MET A 50 18.42 -18.63 9.00
N THR A 51 18.24 -19.72 8.27
CA THR A 51 18.80 -19.85 6.91
C THR A 51 17.92 -19.14 5.88
N ILE A 52 18.46 -18.85 4.69
CA ILE A 52 17.66 -18.27 3.60
C ILE A 52 16.59 -19.24 3.11
N GLU A 53 16.86 -20.54 3.16
CA GLU A 53 15.89 -21.60 2.84
C GLU A 53 14.74 -21.61 3.86
N GLU A 54 15.04 -21.51 5.16
CA GLU A 54 14.02 -21.38 6.21
C GLU A 54 13.16 -20.13 6.02
N ALA A 55 13.79 -18.98 5.77
CA ALA A 55 13.07 -17.73 5.48
C ALA A 55 12.18 -17.87 4.24
N THR A 56 12.67 -18.53 3.20
CA THR A 56 11.90 -18.77 1.97
C THR A 56 10.66 -19.62 2.25
N SER A 57 10.83 -20.74 2.95
CA SER A 57 9.73 -21.63 3.31
C SER A 57 8.66 -20.90 4.13
N ARG A 58 9.07 -20.06 5.09
CA ARG A 58 8.15 -19.23 5.88
C ARG A 58 7.38 -18.23 5.03
N ILE A 59 8.04 -17.60 4.05
CA ILE A 59 7.38 -16.66 3.14
C ILE A 59 6.41 -17.38 2.20
N ILE A 60 6.74 -18.59 1.73
CA ILE A 60 5.82 -19.42 0.93
C ILE A 60 4.56 -19.75 1.76
N VAL A 61 4.72 -20.12 3.03
CA VAL A 61 3.59 -20.38 3.93
C VAL A 61 2.73 -19.11 4.09
N GLU A 62 3.35 -17.96 4.33
CA GLU A 62 2.60 -16.70 4.48
C GLU A 62 1.89 -16.30 3.17
N ILE A 63 2.52 -16.50 2.00
CA ILE A 63 1.85 -16.33 0.71
C ILE A 63 0.67 -17.30 0.61
N GLY A 64 0.82 -18.57 0.99
CA GLY A 64 -0.27 -19.54 1.01
C GLY A 64 -1.46 -19.09 1.87
N ASN A 65 -1.18 -18.55 3.06
CA ASN A 65 -2.19 -18.04 3.99
C ASN A 65 -2.91 -16.79 3.49
N THR A 66 -2.21 -15.96 2.72
CA THR A 66 -2.69 -14.63 2.28
C THR A 66 -2.99 -14.56 0.78
N ARG A 67 -2.82 -15.65 0.03
CA ARG A 67 -2.80 -15.67 -1.44
C ARG A 67 -4.03 -15.03 -2.06
N ASN A 68 -5.21 -15.48 -1.65
CA ASN A 68 -6.47 -14.99 -2.21
C ASN A 68 -6.66 -13.51 -1.90
N THR A 69 -6.22 -13.06 -0.73
CA THR A 69 -6.27 -11.66 -0.31
C THR A 69 -5.30 -10.79 -1.12
N ILE A 70 -4.06 -11.26 -1.33
CA ILE A 70 -3.06 -10.59 -2.17
C ILE A 70 -3.53 -10.51 -3.62
N ILE A 71 -4.00 -11.63 -4.19
CA ILE A 71 -4.48 -11.66 -5.59
C ILE A 71 -5.72 -10.76 -5.76
N ALA A 72 -6.69 -10.83 -4.83
CA ALA A 72 -7.85 -9.94 -4.87
C ALA A 72 -7.46 -8.46 -4.76
N HIS A 73 -6.37 -8.14 -4.06
CA HIS A 73 -5.83 -6.78 -4.05
C HIS A 73 -5.21 -6.40 -5.39
N LEU A 74 -4.38 -7.28 -5.95
CA LEU A 74 -3.75 -7.08 -7.27
C LEU A 74 -4.81 -6.95 -8.37
N ASP A 75 -5.96 -7.63 -8.24
CA ASP A 75 -7.11 -7.48 -9.12
C ASP A 75 -7.61 -6.03 -9.22
N GLY A 76 -7.51 -5.28 -8.12
CA GLY A 76 -7.88 -3.87 -8.06
C GLY A 76 -6.83 -2.93 -8.65
N LEU A 77 -5.59 -3.37 -8.84
CA LEU A 77 -4.45 -2.53 -9.22
C LEU A 77 -4.71 -1.84 -10.57
N ALA A 78 -4.68 -0.51 -10.57
CA ALA A 78 -4.98 0.32 -11.73
C ALA A 78 -3.97 0.18 -12.87
N THR A 79 -2.78 -0.38 -12.60
CA THR A 79 -1.70 -0.59 -13.58
C THR A 79 -1.59 -2.08 -13.92
N ALA A 80 -2.12 -2.45 -15.10
CA ALA A 80 -2.18 -3.83 -15.57
C ALA A 80 -0.78 -4.50 -15.61
N GLU A 81 0.26 -3.74 -15.94
CA GLU A 81 1.64 -4.23 -16.01
C GLU A 81 2.19 -4.60 -14.63
N ALA A 82 2.00 -3.74 -13.63
CA ALA A 82 2.42 -4.01 -12.26
C ALA A 82 1.65 -5.19 -11.66
N ARG A 83 0.35 -5.31 -12.01
CA ARG A 83 -0.50 -6.42 -11.61
C ARG A 83 0.04 -7.73 -12.17
N ALA A 84 0.21 -7.78 -13.49
CA ALA A 84 0.68 -8.98 -14.18
C ALA A 84 2.03 -9.44 -13.65
N CYS A 85 2.98 -8.52 -13.40
CA CYS A 85 4.28 -8.89 -12.86
C CYS A 85 4.19 -9.40 -11.41
N ALA A 86 3.39 -8.76 -10.56
CA ALA A 86 3.22 -9.20 -9.17
C ALA A 86 2.55 -10.59 -9.08
N GLU A 87 1.47 -10.81 -9.84
CA GLU A 87 0.79 -12.11 -9.90
C GLU A 87 1.73 -13.21 -10.42
N HIS A 88 2.49 -12.93 -11.48
CA HIS A 88 3.46 -13.88 -12.03
C HIS A 88 4.49 -14.31 -10.99
N HIS A 89 5.13 -13.36 -10.29
CA HIS A 89 6.16 -13.70 -9.32
C HIS A 89 5.63 -14.36 -8.05
N LEU A 90 4.40 -14.03 -7.63
CA LEU A 90 3.74 -14.74 -6.53
C LEU A 90 3.48 -16.20 -6.87
N LEU A 91 3.12 -16.49 -8.12
CA LEU A 91 2.92 -17.85 -8.61
C LEU A 91 4.24 -18.63 -8.63
N GLU A 92 5.26 -18.08 -9.27
CA GLU A 92 6.57 -18.74 -9.43
C GLU A 92 7.31 -18.92 -8.09
N PHE A 93 7.10 -18.03 -7.12
CA PHE A 93 7.80 -18.12 -5.83
C PHE A 93 7.44 -19.38 -5.04
N ALA A 94 6.26 -19.95 -5.26
CA ALA A 94 5.87 -21.22 -4.63
C ALA A 94 6.80 -22.38 -5.03
N ASP A 95 7.42 -22.29 -6.21
CA ASP A 95 8.24 -23.35 -6.80
C ASP A 95 9.75 -23.01 -6.77
N ILE A 96 10.14 -21.92 -6.10
CA ILE A 96 11.54 -21.42 -6.09
C ILE A 96 12.55 -22.47 -5.62
N GLU A 97 12.15 -23.38 -4.71
CA GLU A 97 13.02 -24.42 -4.18
C GLU A 97 13.44 -25.43 -5.26
N GLU A 98 12.60 -25.65 -6.28
CA GLU A 98 12.86 -26.55 -7.40
C GLU A 98 13.74 -25.91 -8.48
N PHE A 99 13.95 -24.59 -8.41
CA PHE A 99 14.71 -23.89 -9.44
C PHE A 99 16.20 -24.25 -9.37
N SER A 100 16.77 -24.55 -10.53
CA SER A 100 18.23 -24.60 -10.66
C SER A 100 18.83 -23.22 -10.38
N LEU A 101 20.11 -23.16 -9.97
CA LEU A 101 20.76 -21.88 -9.65
C LEU A 101 20.70 -20.87 -10.81
N SER A 102 20.86 -21.32 -12.05
CA SER A 102 20.76 -20.44 -13.23
C SER A 102 19.35 -19.91 -13.45
N LEU A 103 18.33 -20.71 -13.14
CA LEU A 103 16.93 -20.27 -13.15
C LEU A 103 16.67 -19.26 -12.03
N LYS A 104 17.16 -19.52 -10.81
CA LYS A 104 17.10 -18.57 -9.68
C LYS A 104 17.72 -17.22 -10.05
N GLN A 105 18.88 -17.22 -10.70
CA GLN A 105 19.55 -16.00 -11.14
C GLN A 105 18.73 -15.21 -12.17
N ARG A 106 18.17 -15.88 -13.17
CA ARG A 106 17.30 -15.23 -14.16
C ARG A 106 16.04 -14.67 -13.50
N TRP A 107 15.38 -15.49 -12.69
CA TRP A 107 14.15 -15.13 -12.01
C TRP A 107 14.36 -13.99 -11.00
N ALA A 108 15.49 -13.98 -10.26
CA ALA A 108 15.87 -12.89 -9.37
C ALA A 108 16.02 -11.55 -10.10
N GLN A 109 16.55 -11.54 -11.32
CA GLN A 109 16.63 -10.32 -12.15
C GLN A 109 15.23 -9.88 -12.61
N ASP A 110 14.37 -10.83 -12.96
CA ASP A 110 13.01 -10.56 -13.43
C ASP A 110 12.13 -9.98 -12.32
N VAL A 111 12.11 -10.60 -11.14
CA VAL A 111 11.35 -10.06 -9.99
C VAL A 111 11.92 -8.73 -9.49
N THR A 112 13.25 -8.53 -9.59
CA THR A 112 13.86 -7.20 -9.35
C THR A 112 13.31 -6.18 -10.36
N SER A 113 13.16 -6.57 -11.63
CA SER A 113 12.61 -5.71 -12.67
C SER A 113 11.15 -5.34 -12.36
N CYS A 114 10.33 -6.28 -11.89
CA CYS A 114 8.96 -5.98 -11.41
C CYS A 114 8.95 -4.95 -10.27
N VAL A 115 9.83 -5.07 -9.27
CA VAL A 115 9.97 -4.06 -8.20
C VAL A 115 10.33 -2.68 -8.77
N THR A 116 11.29 -2.62 -9.69
CA THR A 116 11.68 -1.34 -10.31
C THR A 116 10.57 -0.73 -11.18
N LEU A 117 9.80 -1.57 -11.87
CA LEU A 117 8.63 -1.16 -12.66
C LEU A 117 7.56 -0.56 -11.75
N ILE A 118 7.18 -1.25 -10.67
CA ILE A 118 6.21 -0.75 -9.68
C ILE A 118 6.67 0.59 -9.12
N ASN A 119 7.95 0.69 -8.74
CA ASN A 119 8.52 1.92 -8.22
C ASN A 119 8.50 3.08 -9.25
N SER A 120 8.79 2.79 -10.52
CA SER A 120 8.74 3.77 -11.60
C SER A 120 7.30 4.24 -11.87
N LEU A 121 6.35 3.30 -11.93
CA LEU A 121 4.94 3.59 -12.12
C LEU A 121 4.37 4.44 -10.98
N TRP A 122 4.85 4.25 -9.75
CA TRP A 122 4.39 5.01 -8.59
C TRP A 122 4.60 6.52 -8.76
N GLY A 123 5.70 6.91 -9.41
CA GLY A 123 5.99 8.31 -9.73
C GLY A 123 5.24 8.86 -10.95
N SER A 124 4.71 7.99 -11.82
CA SER A 124 4.05 8.40 -13.07
C SER A 124 2.52 8.44 -12.98
N VAL A 125 1.90 7.67 -12.08
CA VAL A 125 0.46 7.67 -11.91
C VAL A 125 -0.02 8.93 -11.17
N ALA A 126 -1.12 9.51 -11.64
CA ALA A 126 -1.68 10.74 -11.08
C ALA A 126 -2.60 10.48 -9.87
N THR A 127 -3.37 9.39 -9.89
CA THR A 127 -4.41 9.15 -8.87
C THR A 127 -3.83 8.60 -7.58
N LEU A 128 -4.36 9.05 -6.46
CA LEU A 128 -3.94 8.58 -5.13
C LEU A 128 -4.29 7.09 -4.96
N THR A 129 -5.40 6.66 -5.57
CA THR A 129 -5.81 5.25 -5.59
C THR A 129 -4.75 4.37 -6.27
N ALA A 130 -4.25 4.77 -7.44
CA ALA A 130 -3.21 4.00 -8.13
C ALA A 130 -1.90 3.98 -7.33
N LYS A 131 -1.48 5.12 -6.75
CA LYS A 131 -0.30 5.18 -5.86
C LYS A 131 -0.44 4.27 -4.64
N ASN A 132 -1.66 4.16 -4.09
CA ASN A 132 -1.93 3.31 -2.94
C ASN A 132 -1.75 1.84 -3.31
N GLN A 133 -2.37 1.41 -4.40
CA GLN A 133 -2.29 0.03 -4.88
C GLN A 133 -0.86 -0.35 -5.29
N LEU A 134 -0.12 0.56 -5.92
CA LEU A 134 1.30 0.35 -6.25
C LEU A 134 2.18 0.25 -4.99
N GLY A 135 1.91 1.05 -3.95
CA GLY A 135 2.62 0.96 -2.67
C GLY A 135 2.37 -0.37 -1.95
N ILE A 136 1.14 -0.89 -2.03
CA ILE A 136 0.78 -2.20 -1.48
C ILE A 136 1.42 -3.34 -2.30
N ALA A 137 1.38 -3.25 -3.63
CA ALA A 137 2.05 -4.20 -4.52
C ALA A 137 3.56 -4.24 -4.24
N LEU A 138 4.19 -3.09 -4.01
CA LEU A 138 5.61 -3.00 -3.65
C LEU A 138 5.92 -3.75 -2.34
N GLY A 139 5.07 -3.62 -1.31
CA GLY A 139 5.19 -4.38 -0.06
C GLY A 139 5.03 -5.89 -0.23
N THR A 140 4.35 -6.31 -1.30
CA THR A 140 4.15 -7.72 -1.63
C THR A 140 5.36 -8.31 -2.35
N VAL A 141 5.80 -7.66 -3.44
CA VAL A 141 6.89 -8.21 -4.28
C VAL A 141 8.29 -7.88 -3.76
N GLY A 142 8.43 -6.83 -2.94
CA GLY A 142 9.71 -6.40 -2.39
C GLY A 142 10.46 -7.48 -1.60
N PRO A 143 9.85 -8.13 -0.58
CA PRO A 143 10.53 -9.19 0.16
C PRO A 143 10.80 -10.43 -0.71
N ILE A 144 9.91 -10.76 -1.65
CA ILE A 144 10.10 -11.83 -2.63
C ILE A 144 11.37 -11.58 -3.45
N ALA A 145 11.55 -10.35 -3.95
CA ALA A 145 12.71 -9.97 -4.74
C ALA A 145 14.02 -10.04 -3.93
N LEU A 146 14.00 -9.67 -2.65
CA LEU A 146 15.18 -9.79 -1.78
C LEU A 146 15.59 -11.25 -1.58
N VAL A 147 14.62 -12.12 -1.28
CA VAL A 147 14.85 -13.56 -1.12
C VAL A 147 15.34 -14.18 -2.42
N ALA A 148 14.71 -13.84 -3.55
CA ALA A 148 15.12 -14.30 -4.87
C ALA A 148 16.59 -14.00 -5.14
N ARG A 149 17.02 -12.75 -4.88
CA ARG A 149 18.41 -12.33 -5.04
C ARG A 149 19.35 -13.05 -4.10
N ALA A 150 18.98 -13.21 -2.83
CA ALA A 150 19.79 -13.95 -1.87
C ALA A 150 19.98 -15.41 -2.29
N GLN A 151 18.90 -16.11 -2.65
CA GLN A 151 18.97 -17.48 -3.18
C GLN A 151 19.78 -17.60 -4.48
N ALA A 152 19.73 -16.58 -5.33
CA ALA A 152 20.52 -16.47 -6.56
C ALA A 152 22.00 -16.11 -6.31
N ARG A 153 22.41 -15.88 -5.06
CA ARG A 153 23.74 -15.42 -4.65
C ARG A 153 24.10 -14.04 -5.20
N PHE A 154 23.10 -13.18 -5.38
CA PHE A 154 23.28 -11.77 -5.71
C PHE A 154 23.25 -10.90 -4.46
N SER A 155 23.94 -9.76 -4.51
CA SER A 155 23.83 -8.74 -3.47
C SER A 155 22.40 -8.18 -3.41
N THR A 156 21.90 -7.99 -2.18
CA THR A 156 20.59 -7.40 -1.87
C THR A 156 20.66 -5.91 -1.54
N THR A 157 21.87 -5.36 -1.32
CA THR A 157 22.10 -4.01 -0.80
C THR A 157 21.40 -2.91 -1.60
N GLU A 158 21.62 -2.86 -2.92
CA GLU A 158 21.00 -1.83 -3.77
C GLU A 158 19.48 -1.96 -3.85
N LEU A 159 18.97 -3.19 -3.84
CA LEU A 159 17.53 -3.42 -3.81
C LEU A 159 16.92 -2.99 -2.47
N LYS A 160 17.59 -3.25 -1.34
CA LYS A 160 17.18 -2.74 -0.02
C LYS A 160 17.12 -1.22 -0.02
N ASN A 161 18.16 -0.54 -0.51
CA ASN A 161 18.20 0.93 -0.57
C ASN A 161 17.07 1.50 -1.45
N LEU A 162 16.80 0.87 -2.59
CA LEU A 162 15.67 1.24 -3.46
C LEU A 162 14.33 1.08 -2.73
N LEU A 163 14.12 -0.04 -2.05
CA LEU A 163 12.90 -0.31 -1.29
C LEU A 163 12.71 0.67 -0.14
N ILE A 164 13.76 0.98 0.62
CA ILE A 164 13.72 2.01 1.68
C ILE A 164 13.26 3.35 1.11
N GLY A 165 13.93 3.84 0.07
CA GLY A 165 13.56 5.12 -0.54
C GLY A 165 12.15 5.12 -1.15
N ALA A 166 11.70 3.97 -1.66
CA ALA A 166 10.34 3.82 -2.17
C ALA A 166 9.28 3.83 -1.05
N PHE A 167 9.49 3.09 0.04
CA PHE A 167 8.56 3.11 1.17
C PHE A 167 8.57 4.43 1.93
N GLU A 168 9.69 5.15 1.98
CA GLU A 168 9.72 6.52 2.52
C GLU A 168 8.79 7.44 1.73
N ARG A 169 8.80 7.35 0.39
CA ARG A 169 7.87 8.13 -0.45
C ARG A 169 6.42 7.72 -0.21
N VAL A 170 6.14 6.43 -0.09
CA VAL A 170 4.80 5.92 0.22
C VAL A 170 4.34 6.45 1.59
N GLN A 171 5.17 6.31 2.63
CA GLN A 171 4.89 6.78 3.98
C GLN A 171 4.62 8.30 4.02
N GLN A 172 5.49 9.09 3.38
CA GLN A 172 5.32 10.55 3.29
C GLN A 172 4.02 10.91 2.56
N ARG A 173 3.71 10.22 1.46
CA ARG A 173 2.53 10.51 0.64
C ARG A 173 1.22 10.20 1.36
N PHE A 174 1.20 9.10 2.11
CA PHE A 174 0.02 8.62 2.84
C PHE A 174 0.05 9.00 4.33
N THR A 175 0.86 9.97 4.72
CA THR A 175 0.81 10.53 6.07
C THR A 175 -0.58 11.13 6.31
N PRO A 176 -1.31 10.70 7.36
CA PRO A 176 -2.66 11.19 7.59
C PRO A 176 -2.67 12.67 8.00
N TYR A 177 -3.58 13.43 7.41
CA TYR A 177 -4.06 14.71 7.90
C TYR A 177 -5.31 14.49 8.75
N CYS A 178 -5.33 15.06 9.94
CA CYS A 178 -6.38 14.87 10.92
C CYS A 178 -7.10 16.19 11.22
N GLN A 179 -8.43 16.10 11.34
CA GLN A 179 -9.31 17.21 11.64
C GLN A 179 -10.37 16.77 12.64
N ALA A 180 -10.85 17.71 13.43
CA ALA A 180 -11.94 17.49 14.35
C ALA A 180 -13.07 18.48 14.05
N THR A 181 -14.33 18.09 14.24
CA THR A 181 -15.49 18.94 14.07
C THR A 181 -16.43 18.79 15.26
N PRO A 182 -16.67 19.85 16.04
CA PRO A 182 -17.50 19.75 17.24
C PRO A 182 -18.96 19.56 16.86
N ASN A 183 -19.69 18.76 17.62
CA ASN A 183 -21.11 18.49 17.39
C ASN A 183 -22.01 19.42 18.22
N VAL A 184 -21.72 20.72 18.19
CA VAL A 184 -22.48 21.76 18.89
C VAL A 184 -22.66 22.99 17.99
N SER A 185 -23.70 23.79 18.25
CA SER A 185 -23.98 25.01 17.49
C SER A 185 -23.03 26.15 17.87
N GLU A 186 -23.01 27.21 17.05
CA GLU A 186 -22.30 28.44 17.40
C GLU A 186 -22.87 29.10 18.67
N GLU A 187 -24.19 29.03 18.86
CA GLU A 187 -24.89 29.53 20.06
C GLU A 187 -24.37 28.86 21.35
N TYR A 188 -24.01 27.57 21.30
CA TYR A 188 -23.42 26.88 22.45
C TYR A 188 -22.15 27.58 22.94
N TRP A 189 -21.28 28.04 22.04
CA TRP A 189 -20.03 28.73 22.41
C TRP A 189 -20.26 30.11 23.01
N GLN A 190 -21.32 30.80 22.59
CA GLN A 190 -21.71 32.08 23.17
C GLN A 190 -22.17 31.92 24.63
N MET A 191 -22.84 30.80 24.95
CA MET A 191 -23.29 30.49 26.31
C MET A 191 -22.20 29.85 27.18
N ASN A 192 -21.23 29.18 26.56
CA ASN A 192 -20.15 28.45 27.23
C ASN A 192 -18.78 28.96 26.74
N PRO A 193 -18.35 30.16 27.19
CA PRO A 193 -17.13 30.79 26.69
C PRO A 193 -15.83 30.13 27.21
N ASN A 194 -15.94 29.27 28.23
CA ASN A 194 -14.82 28.52 28.78
C ASN A 194 -14.65 27.19 28.05
N PRO A 195 -13.42 26.62 28.02
CA PRO A 195 -13.19 25.31 27.45
C PRO A 195 -14.12 24.27 28.05
N SER A 196 -14.81 23.51 27.19
CA SER A 196 -15.76 22.49 27.61
C SER A 196 -15.54 21.19 26.86
N TRP A 197 -15.86 20.10 27.55
CA TRP A 197 -15.88 18.77 26.95
C TRP A 197 -17.15 18.63 26.14
N VAL A 198 -17.01 18.48 24.82
CA VAL A 198 -18.14 18.29 23.91
C VAL A 198 -17.88 17.11 22.98
N ASP A 199 -18.97 16.48 22.59
CA ASP A 199 -18.96 15.48 21.53
C ASP A 199 -18.46 16.11 20.23
N ALA A 200 -17.66 15.36 19.49
CA ALA A 200 -17.13 15.77 18.21
C ALA A 200 -16.85 14.58 17.29
N TRP A 201 -16.76 14.88 15.99
CA TRP A 201 -16.27 13.98 14.98
C TRP A 201 -14.77 14.18 14.81
N TYR A 202 -13.98 13.13 15.04
CA TYR A 202 -12.54 13.11 14.79
C TYR A 202 -12.27 12.28 13.54
N SER A 203 -11.64 12.88 12.54
CA SER A 203 -11.37 12.18 11.28
C SER A 203 -9.93 12.38 10.82
N CYS A 204 -9.31 11.31 10.35
CA CYS A 204 -8.02 11.35 9.65
C CYS A 204 -8.18 10.79 8.23
N LYS A 205 -7.48 11.41 7.28
CA LYS A 205 -7.47 11.06 5.85
C LYS A 205 -6.03 11.18 5.33
N PRO A 206 -5.58 10.40 4.33
CA PRO A 206 -4.28 10.63 3.71
C PRO A 206 -4.18 12.07 3.19
N ALA A 207 -2.99 12.67 3.28
CA ALA A 207 -2.77 14.04 2.83
C ALA A 207 -3.24 14.24 1.36
N PRO A 208 -4.07 15.24 1.06
CA PRO A 208 -4.50 15.52 -0.32
C PRO A 208 -3.30 15.99 -1.17
N GLU A 209 -3.27 15.63 -2.45
CA GLU A 209 -2.47 16.39 -3.43
C GLU A 209 -3.33 17.60 -3.87
N PRO A 210 -2.83 18.84 -3.78
CA PRO A 210 -3.42 19.93 -4.54
C PRO A 210 -3.32 19.58 -6.05
N PRO A 211 -4.40 19.68 -6.87
CA PRO A 211 -5.73 20.24 -6.62
C PRO A 211 -6.86 19.18 -6.57
N HIS A 212 -6.55 17.91 -6.33
CA HIS A 212 -7.53 16.81 -6.39
C HIS A 212 -8.14 16.55 -5.01
N TRP A 213 -8.99 17.47 -4.54
CA TRP A 213 -9.67 17.40 -3.24
C TRP A 213 -10.66 16.23 -3.11
N SER A 214 -10.93 15.48 -4.19
CA SER A 214 -11.99 14.48 -4.25
C SER A 214 -11.52 13.03 -4.07
N GLU A 215 -10.23 12.71 -4.21
CA GLU A 215 -9.74 11.35 -4.01
C GLU A 215 -9.33 11.13 -2.55
N THR A 216 -10.17 10.43 -1.81
CA THR A 216 -9.85 9.97 -0.44
C THR A 216 -9.58 8.47 -0.47
N VAL A 217 -8.36 8.06 -0.14
CA VAL A 217 -8.02 6.63 0.02
C VAL A 217 -8.14 6.27 1.50
N GLY A 218 -9.36 5.93 1.89
CA GLY A 218 -9.68 5.62 3.28
C GLY A 218 -9.82 6.88 4.15
N SER A 219 -10.85 6.88 4.99
CA SER A 219 -11.00 7.87 6.05
C SER A 219 -11.40 7.13 7.31
N TYR A 220 -10.70 7.37 8.41
CA TYR A 220 -11.06 6.81 9.69
C TYR A 220 -11.70 7.90 10.53
N THR A 221 -12.95 7.69 10.95
CA THR A 221 -13.74 8.65 11.70
C THR A 221 -14.24 8.01 12.99
N VAL A 222 -14.07 8.71 14.10
CA VAL A 222 -14.57 8.31 15.42
C VAL A 222 -15.45 9.44 15.97
N TYR A 223 -16.52 9.08 16.66
CA TYR A 223 -17.32 9.99 17.46
C TYR A 223 -16.91 9.82 18.92
N ASP A 224 -16.40 10.89 19.53
CA ASP A 224 -15.90 10.87 20.90
C ASP A 224 -15.97 12.28 21.52
N VAL A 225 -15.59 12.39 22.79
CA VAL A 225 -15.58 13.65 23.55
C VAL A 225 -14.15 14.20 23.59
N GLY A 226 -13.99 15.50 23.31
CA GLY A 226 -12.72 16.21 23.50
C GLY A 226 -12.92 17.55 24.17
N LEU A 227 -11.82 18.22 24.51
CA LEU A 227 -11.84 19.56 25.09
C LEU A 227 -11.79 20.58 23.97
N TRP A 228 -12.71 21.55 23.99
CA TRP A 228 -12.88 22.54 22.92
C TRP A 228 -13.04 23.94 23.47
N SER A 229 -12.61 24.93 22.68
CA SER A 229 -12.79 26.36 22.96
C SER A 229 -13.13 27.09 21.67
N TRP A 230 -14.27 27.77 21.62
CA TRP A 230 -14.74 28.54 20.46
C TRP A 230 -14.67 27.74 19.14
N GLY A 231 -15.14 26.49 19.17
CA GLY A 231 -15.14 25.61 17.99
C GLY A 231 -13.77 25.10 17.56
N THR A 232 -12.70 25.38 18.32
CA THR A 232 -11.34 24.87 18.08
C THR A 232 -11.02 23.75 19.06
N PRO A 233 -10.47 22.61 18.61
CA PRO A 233 -10.06 21.54 19.52
C PRO A 233 -8.86 22.01 20.35
N VAL A 234 -8.97 21.90 21.67
CA VAL A 234 -7.90 22.20 22.63
C VAL A 234 -7.13 20.92 22.96
N ASP A 235 -7.85 19.83 23.24
CA ASP A 235 -7.26 18.53 23.55
C ASP A 235 -8.17 17.38 23.09
N TYR A 236 -7.53 16.31 22.61
CA TYR A 236 -8.16 15.02 22.36
C TYR A 236 -7.10 13.92 22.53
N PRO A 237 -7.16 13.13 23.62
CA PRO A 237 -6.09 12.21 23.98
C PRO A 237 -5.94 11.03 23.00
N ASN A 238 -6.97 10.76 22.20
CA ASN A 238 -7.04 9.56 21.35
C ASN A 238 -6.63 9.82 19.89
N TRP A 239 -5.93 10.94 19.58
CA TRP A 239 -5.47 11.24 18.22
C TRP A 239 -4.68 10.10 17.58
N GLN A 240 -3.80 9.44 18.35
CA GLN A 240 -2.97 8.36 17.83
C GLN A 240 -3.81 7.18 17.34
N ALA A 241 -4.88 6.82 18.03
CA ALA A 241 -5.76 5.74 17.61
C ALA A 241 -6.48 6.06 16.29
N VAL A 242 -6.85 7.33 16.07
CA VAL A 242 -7.48 7.77 14.82
C VAL A 242 -6.47 7.78 13.67
N ILE A 243 -5.24 8.23 13.93
CA ILE A 243 -4.12 8.18 12.99
C ILE A 243 -3.81 6.74 12.58
N ASP A 244 -3.64 5.85 13.56
CA ASP A 244 -3.35 4.43 13.32
C ASP A 244 -4.49 3.76 12.56
N GLY A 245 -5.74 4.08 12.92
CA GLY A 245 -6.92 3.66 12.18
C GLY A 245 -6.87 4.08 10.72
N SER A 246 -6.54 5.34 10.43
CA SER A 246 -6.40 5.84 9.05
C SER A 246 -5.25 5.19 8.29
N LYS A 247 -4.10 4.97 8.93
CA LYS A 247 -2.94 4.33 8.29
C LYS A 247 -3.26 2.93 7.81
N ARG A 248 -4.02 2.14 8.58
CA ARG A 248 -4.47 0.78 8.23
C ARG A 248 -5.34 0.72 6.98
N LEU A 249 -5.89 1.85 6.54
CA LEU A 249 -6.71 1.95 5.33
C LEU A 249 -5.90 2.31 4.08
N SER A 250 -4.57 2.33 4.17
CA SER A 250 -3.70 2.80 3.09
C SER A 250 -2.35 2.08 3.05
N ALA A 251 -1.58 2.35 2.01
CA ALA A 251 -0.21 1.86 1.83
C ALA A 251 0.75 2.38 2.91
N ALA A 252 0.36 3.37 3.73
CA ALA A 252 1.15 3.81 4.87
C ALA A 252 1.44 2.68 5.87
N SER A 253 0.47 1.82 6.17
CA SER A 253 0.71 0.70 7.10
C SER A 253 1.69 -0.33 6.53
N VAL A 254 1.64 -0.57 5.22
CA VAL A 254 2.59 -1.44 4.52
C VAL A 254 3.99 -0.83 4.53
N ALA A 255 4.09 0.48 4.26
CA ALA A 255 5.37 1.20 4.30
C ALA A 255 5.97 1.25 5.71
N ASP A 256 5.16 1.52 6.74
CA ASP A 256 5.60 1.50 8.14
C ASP A 256 6.15 0.12 8.52
N ALA A 257 5.42 -0.94 8.17
CA ALA A 257 5.84 -2.32 8.39
C ALA A 257 7.17 -2.62 7.68
N ALA A 258 7.27 -2.34 6.38
CA ALA A 258 8.47 -2.60 5.58
C ALA A 258 9.68 -1.80 6.09
N LEU A 259 9.52 -0.50 6.36
CA LEU A 259 10.60 0.36 6.87
C LEU A 259 11.10 -0.05 8.25
N SER A 260 10.21 -0.54 9.11
CA SER A 260 10.60 -1.04 10.45
C SER A 260 11.57 -2.22 10.36
N GLN A 261 11.45 -3.02 9.31
CA GLN A 261 12.32 -4.17 9.07
C GLN A 261 13.54 -3.77 8.24
N LEU A 262 13.37 -3.09 7.11
CA LEU A 262 14.48 -2.75 6.21
C LEU A 262 15.58 -1.88 6.81
N ARG A 263 15.30 -1.18 7.93
CA ARG A 263 16.25 -0.34 8.65
C ARG A 263 16.83 -0.99 9.92
N ALA A 264 16.34 -2.17 10.30
CA ALA A 264 16.89 -2.96 11.41
C ALA A 264 18.25 -3.53 10.99
#